data_AF-Q6KE83-F1
#
_entry.id   AF-Q6KE83-F1
#
_cell.length_a   1.000
_cell.length_b   1.000
_cell.length_c   1.000
_cell.angle_alpha   90.00
_cell.angle_beta   90.00
_cell.angle_gamma   90.00
#
_symmetry.space_group_name_H-M   'P 1'
#
loop_
_entity.id
_entity.type
_entity.pdbx_description
1 polymer ?
#
loop_
_entity_poly.entity_id
_entity_poly.type
_entity_poly.pdbx_seq_one_letter_code
_entity_poly.pdbx_strand_id
1 'polypeptide(L)'
;GVARVLLARSLQQAADMILLDDNFASIVTGVEEGRLIFDNLKKSIAYTLTSNIPEITPFLIFIIANIPLPLGTVTILCIDLGTDMVPAISLAYEQAESDIMKRQPRNPKTDKLVNERLISMAYGQIGMIQALGGFFTYFVIMAENGFWPSGLLGIRVQWDDRWINDVEDSYGQQWTYEQRKIVEFTCHTAFFVSIVVVQWADLIMCKTRRNSVFQQGMKNKILIFGLFEETVWLPSSPTALGGC
;
A
#
# COMPACT_ATOMS: atom_id res chain seq x y z
N GLY A 1 1.33 -27.83 20.44
CA GLY A 1 0.55 -28.97 20.99
C GLY A 1 -0.88 -28.55 21.26
N VAL A 2 -1.85 -29.48 21.16
CA VAL A 2 -3.28 -29.20 21.45
C VAL A 2 -3.70 -30.00 22.69
N ALA A 3 -4.24 -29.33 23.70
CA ALA A 3 -4.73 -29.95 24.93
C ALA A 3 -6.25 -29.79 25.10
N ARG A 4 -6.82 -30.65 25.94
CA ARG A 4 -8.23 -30.67 26.33
C ARG A 4 -8.44 -30.01 27.67
N VAL A 5 -9.61 -29.42 27.89
CA VAL A 5 -9.93 -28.74 29.16
C VAL A 5 -10.04 -29.73 30.33
N LEU A 6 -10.37 -30.99 30.06
CA LEU A 6 -10.43 -32.03 31.10
C LEU A 6 -9.05 -32.64 31.47
N LEU A 7 -7.97 -32.28 30.77
CA LEU A 7 -6.62 -32.78 31.10
C LEU A 7 -5.99 -32.02 32.28
N ALA A 8 -4.94 -32.61 32.87
CA ALA A 8 -4.17 -32.01 33.94
C ALA A 8 -3.65 -30.60 33.55
N ARG A 9 -3.69 -29.66 34.50
CA ARG A 9 -3.23 -28.26 34.29
C ARG A 9 -1.82 -28.15 33.72
N SER A 10 -0.91 -29.07 34.07
CA SER A 10 0.45 -29.10 33.52
C SER A 10 0.47 -29.32 32.00
N LEU A 11 -0.44 -30.13 31.47
CA LEU A 11 -0.57 -30.38 30.02
C LEU A 11 -1.24 -29.20 29.31
N GLN A 12 -2.16 -28.49 29.97
CA GLN A 12 -2.78 -27.28 29.43
C GLN A 12 -1.77 -26.14 29.32
N GLN A 13 -0.93 -25.95 30.35
CA GLN A 13 0.13 -24.94 30.34
C GLN A 13 1.23 -25.25 29.31
N ALA A 14 1.42 -26.51 28.94
CA ALA A 14 2.38 -26.92 27.92
C ALA A 14 1.83 -26.91 26.48
N ALA A 15 0.54 -26.64 26.29
CA ALA A 15 -0.10 -26.64 24.98
C ALA A 15 -0.27 -25.22 24.41
N ASP A 16 -0.10 -25.09 23.10
CA ASP A 16 -0.27 -23.82 22.37
C ASP A 16 -1.74 -23.52 22.06
N MET A 17 -2.60 -24.54 22.11
CA MET A 17 -4.04 -24.42 21.89
C MET A 17 -4.81 -25.35 22.84
N ILE A 18 -5.90 -24.85 23.43
CA ILE A 18 -6.75 -25.59 24.36
C ILE A 18 -8.16 -25.69 23.78
N LEU A 19 -8.70 -26.91 23.73
CA LEU A 19 -10.09 -27.19 23.35
C LEU A 19 -10.97 -27.09 24.58
N LEU A 20 -11.79 -26.03 24.66
CA LEU A 20 -12.71 -25.81 25.78
C LEU A 20 -13.89 -26.79 25.77
N ASP A 21 -14.40 -27.11 24.58
CA ASP A 21 -15.59 -27.97 24.39
C ASP A 21 -15.24 -29.46 24.23
N ASP A 22 -13.96 -29.83 24.37
CA ASP A 22 -13.39 -31.19 24.15
C ASP A 22 -13.72 -31.86 22.81
N ASN A 23 -14.33 -31.13 21.87
CA ASN A 23 -14.72 -31.61 20.56
C ASN A 23 -13.51 -31.68 19.61
N PHE A 24 -13.22 -32.87 19.08
CA PHE A 24 -12.14 -33.05 18.10
C PHE A 24 -12.46 -32.39 16.74
N ALA A 25 -13.72 -32.10 16.42
CA ALA A 25 -14.11 -31.39 15.20
C ALA A 25 -13.45 -30.00 15.11
N SER A 26 -13.19 -29.35 16.25
CA SER A 26 -12.51 -28.06 16.32
C SER A 26 -11.08 -28.10 15.76
N ILE A 27 -10.43 -29.27 15.73
CA ILE A 27 -9.13 -29.43 15.06
C ILE A 27 -9.29 -29.31 13.55
N VAL A 28 -10.34 -29.88 12.97
CA VAL A 28 -10.62 -29.79 11.52
C VAL A 28 -10.90 -28.34 11.14
N THR A 29 -11.75 -27.64 11.91
CA THR A 29 -12.00 -26.21 11.74
C THR A 29 -10.71 -25.39 11.91
N GLY A 30 -9.87 -25.71 12.90
CA GLY A 30 -8.58 -25.02 13.08
C GLY A 30 -7.62 -25.21 11.90
N VAL A 31 -7.61 -26.38 11.26
CA VAL A 31 -6.83 -26.62 10.04
C VAL A 31 -7.40 -25.83 8.85
N GLU A 32 -8.72 -25.74 8.74
CA GLU A 32 -9.40 -24.95 7.72
C GLU A 32 -9.06 -23.45 7.85
N GLU A 33 -9.22 -22.88 9.04
CA GLU A 33 -8.90 -21.48 9.35
C GLU A 33 -7.40 -21.19 9.18
N GLY A 34 -6.53 -22.09 9.63
CA GLY A 34 -5.08 -21.96 9.45
C GLY A 34 -4.66 -21.95 7.97
N ARG A 35 -5.37 -22.69 7.13
CA ARG A 35 -5.18 -22.70 5.67
C ARG A 35 -5.71 -21.43 5.02
N LEU A 36 -6.86 -20.94 5.47
CA LEU A 36 -7.49 -19.71 4.97
C LEU A 36 -6.63 -18.49 5.28
N ILE A 37 -6.22 -18.32 6.54
CA ILE A 37 -5.42 -17.16 6.97
C ILE A 37 -4.06 -17.11 6.25
N PHE A 38 -3.44 -18.25 5.96
CA PHE A 38 -2.17 -18.28 5.24
C PHE A 38 -2.30 -17.73 3.81
N ASP A 39 -3.37 -18.05 3.10
CA ASP A 39 -3.60 -17.49 1.76
C ASP A 39 -3.99 -16.01 1.82
N ASN A 40 -4.78 -15.61 2.82
CA ASN A 40 -5.16 -14.22 3.02
C ASN A 40 -3.96 -13.34 3.42
N LEU A 41 -3.04 -13.86 4.24
CA LEU A 41 -1.79 -13.17 4.56
C LEU A 41 -0.93 -12.94 3.32
N LYS A 42 -0.90 -13.86 2.36
CA LYS A 42 -0.19 -13.63 1.07
C LYS A 42 -0.79 -12.46 0.30
N LYS A 43 -2.11 -12.29 0.33
CA LYS A 43 -2.82 -11.19 -0.33
C LYS A 43 -2.51 -9.85 0.36
N SER A 44 -2.63 -9.84 1.69
CA SER A 44 -2.33 -8.67 2.52
C SER A 44 -0.88 -8.22 2.34
N ILE A 45 0.09 -9.14 2.39
CA ILE A 45 1.51 -8.83 2.16
C ILE A 45 1.77 -8.35 0.73
N ALA A 46 1.11 -8.93 -0.28
CA ALA A 46 1.27 -8.46 -1.65
C ALA A 46 0.81 -7.00 -1.80
N TYR A 47 -0.35 -6.66 -1.23
CA TYR A 47 -0.91 -5.32 -1.22
C TYR A 47 -0.05 -4.28 -0.49
N THR A 48 0.57 -4.65 0.64
CA THR A 48 1.48 -3.72 1.34
C THR A 48 2.83 -3.60 0.65
N LEU A 49 3.24 -4.58 -0.17
CA LEU A 49 4.51 -4.51 -0.88
C LEU A 49 4.37 -3.71 -2.18
N THR A 50 3.21 -3.69 -2.83
CA THR A 50 3.01 -2.91 -4.06
C THR A 50 3.22 -1.41 -3.85
N SER A 51 2.72 -0.83 -2.75
CA SER A 51 2.83 0.60 -2.43
C SER A 51 4.26 1.08 -2.13
N ASN A 52 5.18 0.22 -1.73
CA ASN A 52 6.56 0.64 -1.48
C ASN A 52 7.27 1.18 -2.74
N ILE A 53 6.88 0.75 -3.95
CA ILE A 53 7.51 1.21 -5.20
C ILE A 53 7.18 2.67 -5.51
N PRO A 54 5.90 3.11 -5.56
CA PRO A 54 5.57 4.52 -5.73
C PRO A 54 6.08 5.42 -4.60
N GLU A 55 6.49 4.88 -3.44
CA GLU A 55 7.09 5.65 -2.35
C GLU A 55 8.61 5.81 -2.48
N ILE A 56 9.32 4.75 -2.88
CA ILE A 56 10.79 4.78 -3.02
C ILE A 56 11.21 5.50 -4.31
N THR A 57 10.44 5.33 -5.40
CA THR A 57 10.79 5.87 -6.71
C THR A 57 10.88 7.41 -6.77
N PRO A 58 10.02 8.21 -6.07
CA PRO A 58 10.20 9.65 -5.90
C PRO A 58 11.58 10.04 -5.36
N PHE A 59 12.07 9.36 -4.33
CA PHE A 59 13.39 9.62 -3.75
C PHE A 59 14.52 9.24 -4.70
N LEU A 60 14.38 8.15 -5.44
CA LEU A 60 15.37 7.74 -6.44
C LEU A 60 15.47 8.78 -7.58
N ILE A 61 14.33 9.23 -8.11
CA ILE A 61 14.31 10.20 -9.20
C ILE A 61 14.75 11.59 -8.71
N PHE A 62 14.39 11.97 -7.48
CA PHE A 62 14.90 13.18 -6.83
C PHE A 62 16.44 13.22 -6.79
N ILE A 63 17.10 12.09 -6.49
CA ILE A 63 18.57 12.00 -6.45
C ILE A 63 19.18 11.96 -7.87
N ILE A 64 18.63 11.14 -8.76
CA ILE A 64 19.21 10.88 -10.09
C ILE A 64 18.98 12.05 -11.05
N ALA A 65 17.75 12.58 -11.08
CA ALA A 65 17.33 13.61 -12.03
C ALA A 65 17.43 15.04 -11.45
N ASN A 66 17.72 15.18 -10.15
CA ASN A 66 17.78 16.48 -9.45
C ASN A 66 16.53 17.35 -9.71
N ILE A 67 15.36 16.72 -9.63
CA ILE A 67 14.05 17.40 -9.68
C ILE A 67 13.59 17.77 -8.26
N PRO A 68 12.59 18.66 -8.09
CA PRO A 68 11.94 18.91 -6.81
C PRO A 68 11.33 17.63 -6.23
N LEU A 69 11.27 17.54 -4.90
CA LEU A 69 10.78 16.33 -4.21
C LEU A 69 9.33 16.03 -4.65
N PRO A 70 9.03 14.86 -5.22
CA PRO A 70 7.65 14.54 -5.64
C PRO A 70 6.76 14.06 -4.48
N LEU A 71 7.35 13.45 -3.46
CA LEU A 71 6.63 12.89 -2.31
C LEU A 71 7.45 13.13 -1.03
N GLY A 72 6.81 13.74 -0.02
CA GLY A 72 7.42 14.00 1.28
C GLY A 72 7.43 12.77 2.19
N THR A 73 8.33 12.77 3.18
CA THR A 73 8.39 11.68 4.18
C THR A 73 7.13 11.60 5.04
N VAL A 74 6.52 12.75 5.37
CA VAL A 74 5.26 12.78 6.15
C VAL A 74 4.13 12.13 5.37
N THR A 75 4.02 12.39 4.05
CA THR A 75 3.00 11.78 3.21
C THR A 75 3.19 10.27 3.06
N ILE A 76 4.42 9.76 3.07
CA ILE A 76 4.68 8.31 3.12
C ILE A 76 4.15 7.71 4.42
N LEU A 77 4.48 8.32 5.57
CA LEU A 77 3.98 7.83 6.85
C LEU A 77 2.44 7.84 6.92
N CYS A 78 1.79 8.81 6.27
CA CYS A 78 0.34 8.86 6.15
C CYS A 78 -0.23 7.71 5.31
N ILE A 79 0.52 7.20 4.31
CA ILE A 79 0.10 6.06 3.50
C ILE A 79 0.24 4.78 4.33
N ASP A 80 1.46 4.51 4.81
CA ASP A 80 1.80 3.28 5.55
C ASP A 80 0.99 3.08 6.83
N LEU A 81 0.85 4.14 7.63
CA LEU A 81 0.24 4.08 8.96
C LEU A 81 -1.20 4.61 8.98
N GLY A 82 -1.65 5.23 7.89
CA GLY A 82 -3.00 5.76 7.77
C GLY A 82 -3.82 4.93 6.82
N THR A 83 -3.68 5.21 5.52
CA THR A 83 -4.60 4.73 4.49
C THR A 83 -4.49 3.22 4.23
N ASP A 84 -3.29 2.64 4.27
CA ASP A 84 -3.10 1.22 3.92
C ASP A 84 -3.45 0.24 5.04
N MET A 85 -3.53 0.69 6.30
CA MET A 85 -3.77 -0.20 7.44
C MET A 85 -5.13 -0.92 7.36
N VAL A 86 -6.21 -0.18 7.15
CA VAL A 86 -7.57 -0.76 7.14
C VAL A 86 -7.78 -1.69 5.94
N PRO A 87 -7.44 -1.30 4.69
CA PRO A 87 -7.50 -2.17 3.54
C PRO A 87 -6.63 -3.44 3.70
N ALA A 88 -5.40 -3.32 4.19
CA ALA A 88 -4.51 -4.47 4.37
C ALA A 88 -5.07 -5.49 5.39
N ILE A 89 -5.66 -5.02 6.49
CA ILE A 89 -6.31 -5.88 7.49
C ILE A 89 -7.60 -6.49 6.93
N SER A 90 -8.35 -5.76 6.08
CA SER A 90 -9.58 -6.25 5.49
C SER A 90 -9.40 -7.50 4.61
N LEU A 91 -8.23 -7.64 3.99
CA LEU A 91 -7.85 -8.82 3.20
C LEU A 91 -7.72 -10.09 4.06
N ALA A 92 -7.50 -9.97 5.37
CA ALA A 92 -7.50 -11.10 6.29
C ALA A 92 -8.87 -11.77 6.41
N TYR A 93 -9.95 -11.02 6.19
CA TYR A 93 -11.35 -11.47 6.26
C TYR A 93 -11.89 -12.03 4.94
N GLU A 94 -11.02 -12.24 3.96
CA GLU A 94 -11.44 -12.75 2.66
C GLU A 94 -11.79 -14.25 2.74
N GLN A 95 -12.82 -14.67 1.99
CA GLN A 95 -13.24 -16.07 1.96
C GLN A 95 -12.32 -16.92 1.06
N ALA A 96 -12.34 -18.23 1.29
CA ALA A 96 -11.60 -19.18 0.47
C ALA A 96 -12.02 -19.10 -1.01
N GLU A 97 -11.04 -19.05 -1.92
CA GLU A 97 -11.28 -19.05 -3.37
C GLU A 97 -11.61 -20.45 -3.94
N SER A 98 -11.23 -21.50 -3.20
CA SER A 98 -11.41 -22.89 -3.63
C SER A 98 -11.53 -23.78 -2.40
N ASP A 99 -11.84 -25.06 -2.61
CA ASP A 99 -11.92 -26.04 -1.53
C ASP A 99 -10.54 -26.28 -0.89
N ILE A 100 -10.23 -25.50 0.16
CA ILE A 100 -8.96 -25.51 0.88
C ILE A 100 -8.77 -26.78 1.72
N MET A 101 -9.81 -27.59 1.92
CA MET A 101 -9.71 -28.84 2.68
C MET A 101 -9.32 -30.02 1.79
N LYS A 102 -9.65 -29.98 0.49
CA LYS A 102 -9.21 -30.99 -0.49
C LYS A 102 -7.75 -30.92 -0.89
N ARG A 103 -7.06 -29.79 -0.68
CA ARG A 103 -5.63 -29.64 -1.02
C ARG A 103 -4.72 -30.38 -0.04
N GLN A 104 -3.59 -30.88 -0.52
CA GLN A 104 -2.55 -31.44 0.34
C GLN A 104 -1.91 -30.37 1.23
N PRO A 105 -1.36 -30.72 2.41
CA PRO A 105 -0.61 -29.79 3.24
C PRO A 105 0.55 -29.15 2.47
N ARG A 106 0.80 -27.86 2.65
CA ARG A 106 1.90 -27.17 1.95
C ARG A 106 3.24 -27.78 2.34
N ASN A 107 4.19 -27.76 1.40
CA ASN A 107 5.58 -28.09 1.73
C ASN A 107 6.31 -26.83 2.22
N PRO A 108 6.87 -26.82 3.44
CA PRO A 108 7.50 -25.64 4.02
C PRO A 108 8.72 -25.15 3.22
N LYS A 109 9.39 -26.03 2.46
CA LYS A 109 10.58 -25.69 1.67
C LYS A 109 10.25 -24.99 0.35
N THR A 110 9.16 -25.39 -0.30
CA THR A 110 8.78 -24.89 -1.64
C THR A 110 7.73 -23.79 -1.57
N ASP A 111 6.69 -23.95 -0.75
CA ASP A 111 5.48 -23.11 -0.83
C ASP A 111 5.55 -21.87 0.06
N LYS A 112 6.67 -21.15 0.04
CA LYS A 112 6.95 -20.00 0.94
C LYS A 112 5.81 -18.97 0.97
N LEU A 113 5.71 -18.24 2.09
CA LEU A 113 4.72 -17.17 2.26
C LEU A 113 4.94 -16.09 1.20
N VAL A 114 6.17 -15.58 1.13
CA VAL A 114 6.64 -14.69 0.08
C VAL A 114 7.49 -15.51 -0.89
N ASN A 115 7.14 -15.47 -2.17
CA ASN A 115 7.87 -16.14 -3.24
C ASN A 115 8.33 -15.10 -4.27
N GLU A 116 9.36 -15.41 -5.04
CA GLU A 116 9.91 -14.52 -6.07
C GLU A 116 8.84 -14.08 -7.08
N ARG A 117 7.89 -14.97 -7.41
CA ARG A 117 6.75 -14.62 -8.27
C ARG A 117 5.86 -13.53 -7.69
N LEU A 118 5.66 -13.55 -6.35
CA LEU A 118 4.86 -12.54 -5.66
C LEU A 118 5.59 -11.20 -5.69
N ILE A 119 6.89 -11.21 -5.38
CA ILE A 119 7.75 -10.02 -5.44
C ILE A 119 7.78 -9.46 -6.86
N SER A 120 7.96 -10.31 -7.88
CA SER A 120 8.02 -9.89 -9.28
C SER A 120 6.71 -9.27 -9.77
N MET A 121 5.56 -9.78 -9.34
CA MET A 121 4.26 -9.21 -9.68
C MET A 121 4.02 -7.89 -8.94
N ALA A 122 4.26 -7.89 -7.62
CA ALA A 122 4.01 -6.73 -6.76
C ALA A 122 4.95 -5.57 -7.11
N TYR A 123 6.27 -5.78 -7.03
CA TYR A 123 7.24 -4.72 -7.30
C TYR A 123 7.44 -4.44 -8.79
N GLY A 124 7.50 -5.49 -9.61
CA GLY A 124 7.91 -5.34 -11.02
C GLY A 124 6.80 -4.86 -11.95
N GLN A 125 5.54 -5.18 -11.65
CA GLN A 125 4.41 -4.88 -12.54
C GLN A 125 3.47 -3.86 -11.91
N ILE A 126 2.83 -4.21 -10.81
CA ILE A 126 1.79 -3.37 -10.20
C ILE A 126 2.40 -2.09 -9.64
N GLY A 127 3.43 -2.21 -8.80
CA GLY A 127 4.11 -1.06 -8.19
C GLY A 127 4.70 -0.10 -9.22
N MET A 128 5.20 -0.62 -10.36
CA MET A 128 5.68 0.23 -11.45
C MET A 128 4.56 1.02 -12.11
N ILE A 129 3.38 0.43 -12.32
CA ILE A 129 2.21 1.13 -12.85
C ILE A 129 1.74 2.21 -11.87
N GLN A 130 1.74 1.91 -10.57
CA GLN A 130 1.39 2.87 -9.52
C GLN A 130 2.37 4.05 -9.50
N ALA A 131 3.68 3.78 -9.58
CA ALA A 131 4.71 4.81 -9.64
C ALA A 131 4.53 5.72 -10.87
N LEU A 132 4.28 5.13 -12.05
CA LEU A 132 4.02 5.90 -13.27
C LEU A 132 2.77 6.78 -13.13
N GLY A 133 1.72 6.30 -12.47
CA GLY A 133 0.53 7.09 -12.14
C GLY A 133 0.85 8.30 -11.27
N GLY A 134 1.62 8.11 -10.20
CA GLY A 134 2.05 9.20 -9.33
C GLY A 134 2.98 10.21 -10.02
N PHE A 135 3.94 9.74 -10.83
CA PHE A 135 4.77 10.66 -11.61
C PHE A 135 3.98 11.42 -12.67
N PHE A 136 2.96 10.80 -13.25
CA PHE A 136 2.08 11.47 -14.19
C PHE A 136 1.35 12.65 -13.52
N THR A 137 0.75 12.46 -12.33
CA THR A 137 0.09 13.55 -11.61
C THR A 137 1.08 14.66 -11.19
N TYR A 138 2.28 14.28 -10.75
CA TYR A 138 3.36 15.22 -10.45
C TYR A 138 3.70 16.10 -11.67
N PHE A 139 3.97 15.50 -12.83
CA PHE A 139 4.34 16.27 -14.03
C PHE A 139 3.19 17.14 -14.55
N VAL A 140 1.94 16.68 -14.43
CA VAL A 140 0.76 17.48 -14.80
C VAL A 140 0.67 18.74 -13.95
N ILE A 141 0.78 18.61 -12.63
CA ILE A 141 0.69 19.77 -11.71
C ILE A 141 1.84 20.73 -11.91
N MET A 142 3.07 20.23 -12.10
CA MET A 142 4.21 21.08 -12.39
C MET A 142 4.01 21.82 -13.73
N ALA A 143 3.52 21.15 -14.77
CA ALA A 143 3.28 21.75 -16.07
C ALA A 143 2.17 22.80 -16.06
N GLU A 144 1.08 22.55 -15.32
CA GLU A 144 -0.02 23.53 -15.14
C GLU A 144 0.44 24.78 -14.39
N ASN A 145 1.41 24.65 -13.48
CA ASN A 145 2.04 25.76 -12.76
C ASN A 145 3.23 26.39 -13.52
N GLY A 146 3.50 26.00 -14.76
CA GLY A 146 4.52 26.63 -15.61
C GLY A 146 5.88 25.94 -15.68
N PHE A 147 6.09 24.85 -14.93
CA PHE A 147 7.32 24.07 -14.95
C PHE A 147 7.19 22.84 -15.83
N TRP A 148 7.68 22.95 -17.07
CA TRP A 148 7.61 21.84 -18.02
C TRP A 148 8.56 20.70 -17.60
N PRO A 149 8.21 19.42 -17.87
CA PRO A 149 9.02 18.28 -17.49
C PRO A 149 10.48 18.33 -17.96
N SER A 150 10.75 18.96 -19.11
CA SER A 150 12.11 19.15 -19.64
C SER A 150 12.94 20.15 -18.85
N GLY A 151 12.30 21.18 -18.28
CA GLY A 151 12.96 22.24 -17.49
C GLY A 151 13.17 21.86 -16.01
N LEU A 152 12.56 20.78 -15.54
CA LEU A 152 12.69 20.31 -14.16
C LEU A 152 14.03 19.64 -13.86
N LEU A 153 14.73 19.15 -14.88
CA LEU A 153 15.97 18.41 -14.71
C LEU A 153 17.08 19.34 -14.18
N GLY A 154 17.60 19.03 -12.99
CA GLY A 154 18.68 19.81 -12.38
C GLY A 154 18.22 21.07 -11.64
N ILE A 155 16.94 21.42 -11.64
CA ILE A 155 16.43 22.63 -10.99
C ILE A 155 16.50 22.56 -9.46
N ARG A 156 16.65 21.37 -8.87
CA ARG A 156 16.65 21.14 -7.42
C ARG A 156 17.56 22.09 -6.63
N VAL A 157 18.78 22.33 -7.10
CA VAL A 157 19.73 23.19 -6.37
C VAL A 157 19.17 24.60 -6.21
N GLN A 158 18.56 25.12 -7.27
CA GLN A 158 17.91 26.42 -7.24
C GLN A 158 16.60 26.35 -6.45
N TRP A 159 15.84 25.26 -6.58
CA TRP A 159 14.53 25.02 -5.95
C TRP A 159 14.57 24.78 -4.44
N ASP A 160 15.71 24.37 -3.88
CA ASP A 160 15.88 24.22 -2.43
C ASP A 160 16.59 25.42 -1.78
N ASP A 161 17.28 26.26 -2.55
CA ASP A 161 17.97 27.43 -2.00
C ASP A 161 16.99 28.54 -1.56
N ARG A 162 16.98 28.84 -0.25
CA ARG A 162 16.09 29.85 0.35
C ARG A 162 16.38 31.27 -0.14
N TRP A 163 17.58 31.54 -0.60
CA TRP A 163 18.01 32.90 -0.94
C TRP A 163 17.64 33.32 -2.36
N ILE A 164 17.30 32.35 -3.23
CA ILE A 164 16.92 32.57 -4.62
C ILE A 164 15.40 32.75 -4.69
N ASN A 165 14.96 33.94 -5.10
CA ASN A 165 13.55 34.33 -5.20
C ASN A 165 13.11 34.66 -6.64
N ASP A 166 13.95 34.33 -7.60
CA ASP A 166 13.85 34.68 -9.01
C ASP A 166 14.05 33.45 -9.91
N VAL A 167 13.60 32.27 -9.45
CA VAL A 167 13.62 31.06 -10.28
C VAL A 167 12.67 31.25 -11.46
N GLU A 168 13.21 31.16 -12.66
CA GLU A 168 12.46 31.34 -13.90
C GLU A 168 11.75 30.04 -14.29
N ASP A 169 10.45 30.12 -14.57
CA ASP A 169 9.68 29.02 -15.14
C ASP A 169 9.81 28.96 -16.67
N SER A 170 9.12 28.03 -17.33
CA SER A 170 9.21 27.91 -18.80
C SER A 170 8.44 28.99 -19.55
N TYR A 171 7.64 29.80 -18.85
CA TYR A 171 6.89 30.94 -19.40
C TYR A 171 7.61 32.28 -19.15
N GLY A 172 8.77 32.27 -18.48
CA GLY A 172 9.55 33.46 -18.13
C GLY A 172 9.05 34.19 -16.88
N GLN A 173 8.24 33.56 -16.03
CA GLN A 173 7.81 34.11 -14.75
C GLN A 173 8.83 33.79 -13.66
N GLN A 174 8.99 34.72 -12.71
CA GLN A 174 9.89 34.56 -11.57
C GLN A 174 9.12 34.11 -10.33
N TRP A 175 9.61 33.04 -9.70
CA TRP A 175 8.98 32.43 -8.53
C TRP A 175 9.79 32.65 -7.26
N THR A 176 9.11 33.15 -6.22
CA THR A 176 9.68 33.26 -4.87
C THR A 176 9.78 31.90 -4.17
N TYR A 177 10.61 31.81 -3.12
CA TYR A 177 10.79 30.59 -2.34
C TYR A 177 9.48 30.02 -1.77
N GLU A 178 8.60 30.88 -1.25
CA GLU A 178 7.33 30.44 -0.66
C GLU A 178 6.37 29.93 -1.73
N GLN A 179 6.26 30.63 -2.86
CA GLN A 179 5.36 30.24 -3.96
C GLN A 179 5.73 28.86 -4.53
N ARG A 180 7.01 28.61 -4.78
CA ARG A 180 7.47 27.31 -5.29
C ARG A 180 7.27 26.19 -4.27
N LYS A 181 7.47 26.45 -2.97
CA LYS A 181 7.26 25.44 -1.93
C LYS A 181 5.79 25.11 -1.74
N ILE A 182 4.87 26.06 -1.94
CA ILE A 182 3.44 25.79 -2.00
C ILE A 182 3.11 24.83 -3.16
N VAL A 183 3.69 25.03 -4.34
CA VAL A 183 3.52 24.12 -5.50
C VAL A 183 4.10 22.74 -5.19
N GLU A 184 5.29 22.66 -4.58
CA GLU A 184 5.91 21.40 -4.16
C GLU A 184 5.02 20.63 -3.15
N PHE A 185 4.48 21.29 -2.13
CA PHE A 185 3.57 20.64 -1.18
C PHE A 185 2.25 20.23 -1.84
N THR A 186 1.77 20.99 -2.82
CA THR A 186 0.60 20.61 -3.64
C THR A 186 0.91 19.38 -4.50
N CYS A 187 2.14 19.25 -4.99
CA CYS A 187 2.59 18.05 -5.69
C CYS A 187 2.63 16.84 -4.74
N HIS A 188 3.13 17.01 -3.52
CA HIS A 188 3.14 15.93 -2.51
C HIS A 188 1.72 15.41 -2.22
N THR A 189 0.76 16.31 -2.04
CA THR A 189 -0.63 15.92 -1.74
C THR A 189 -1.30 15.27 -2.94
N ALA A 190 -1.07 15.76 -4.15
CA ALA A 190 -1.62 15.14 -5.35
C ALA A 190 -0.99 13.78 -5.68
N PHE A 191 0.32 13.61 -5.44
CA PHE A 191 0.98 12.31 -5.55
C PHE A 191 0.39 11.33 -4.53
N PHE A 192 0.20 11.77 -3.28
CA PHE A 192 -0.48 11.01 -2.24
C PHE A 192 -1.89 10.56 -2.67
N VAL A 193 -2.72 11.48 -3.19
CA VAL A 193 -4.06 11.16 -3.69
C VAL A 193 -3.98 10.15 -4.84
N SER A 194 -3.00 10.31 -5.74
CA SER A 194 -2.79 9.36 -6.84
C SER A 194 -2.46 7.96 -6.33
N ILE A 195 -1.65 7.82 -5.27
CA ILE A 195 -1.33 6.53 -4.66
C ILE A 195 -2.60 5.87 -4.12
N VAL A 196 -3.41 6.59 -3.35
CA VAL A 196 -4.69 6.07 -2.81
C VAL A 196 -5.63 5.60 -3.93
N VAL A 197 -5.74 6.36 -5.02
CA VAL A 197 -6.59 5.99 -6.16
C VAL A 197 -6.11 4.69 -6.83
N VAL A 198 -4.80 4.51 -7.01
CA VAL A 198 -4.27 3.26 -7.59
C VAL A 198 -4.31 2.11 -6.59
N GLN A 199 -4.28 2.38 -5.29
CA GLN A 199 -4.45 1.39 -4.24
C GLN A 199 -5.87 0.79 -4.23
N TRP A 200 -6.91 1.55 -4.61
CA TRP A 200 -8.24 0.97 -4.78
C TRP A 200 -8.24 -0.16 -5.82
N ALA A 201 -7.56 0.06 -6.94
CA ALA A 201 -7.42 -0.96 -7.98
C ALA A 201 -6.57 -2.13 -7.48
N ASP A 202 -5.48 -1.86 -6.76
CA ASP A 202 -4.62 -2.91 -6.22
C ASP A 202 -5.32 -3.77 -5.17
N LEU A 203 -6.11 -3.17 -4.28
CA LEU A 203 -6.90 -3.90 -3.29
C LEU A 203 -7.87 -4.88 -3.97
N ILE A 204 -8.53 -4.45 -5.04
CA ILE A 204 -9.45 -5.29 -5.82
C ILE A 204 -8.70 -6.41 -6.53
N MET A 205 -7.50 -6.15 -7.07
CA MET A 205 -6.66 -7.18 -7.70
C MET A 205 -6.13 -8.19 -6.67
N CYS A 206 -5.61 -7.70 -5.54
CA CYS A 206 -5.05 -8.52 -4.47
C CYS A 206 -6.10 -9.36 -3.74
N LYS A 207 -7.40 -8.99 -3.81
CA LYS A 207 -8.52 -9.77 -3.29
C LYS A 207 -8.54 -11.21 -3.80
N THR A 208 -8.19 -11.43 -5.07
CA THR A 208 -8.28 -12.75 -5.73
C THR A 208 -6.96 -13.13 -6.38
N ARG A 209 -6.44 -14.32 -6.08
CA ARG A 209 -5.17 -14.80 -6.67
C ARG A 209 -5.37 -15.68 -7.89
N ARG A 210 -6.52 -16.33 -8.03
CA ARG A 210 -6.85 -17.20 -9.17
C ARG A 210 -8.20 -16.91 -9.79
N ASN A 211 -9.22 -16.69 -8.96
CA ASN A 211 -10.56 -16.45 -9.45
C ASN A 211 -10.71 -15.03 -10.01
N SER A 212 -11.69 -14.83 -10.87
CA SER A 212 -12.07 -13.48 -11.28
C SER A 212 -12.85 -12.78 -10.17
N VAL A 213 -12.71 -11.45 -10.07
CA VAL A 213 -13.49 -10.61 -9.16
C VAL A 213 -15.00 -10.78 -9.37
N PHE A 214 -15.44 -11.03 -10.61
CA PHE A 214 -16.85 -11.28 -10.91
C PHE A 214 -17.36 -12.63 -10.40
N GLN A 215 -16.49 -13.63 -10.32
CA GLN A 215 -16.84 -14.96 -9.79
C GLN A 215 -16.87 -14.94 -8.26
N GLN A 216 -15.91 -14.26 -7.63
CA GLN A 216 -15.84 -14.16 -6.16
C GLN A 216 -16.88 -13.18 -5.60
N GLY A 217 -17.10 -12.07 -6.31
CA GLY A 217 -17.96 -10.96 -5.92
C GLY A 217 -17.38 -10.10 -4.78
N MET A 218 -17.92 -8.88 -4.62
CA MET A 218 -17.57 -7.98 -3.50
C MET A 218 -18.45 -8.25 -2.28
N LYS A 219 -18.30 -9.43 -1.66
CA LYS A 219 -19.09 -9.80 -0.47
C LYS A 219 -18.45 -9.38 0.86
N ASN A 220 -17.15 -9.06 0.84
CA ASN A 220 -16.41 -8.68 2.03
C ASN A 220 -16.77 -7.23 2.43
N LYS A 221 -17.63 -7.09 3.44
CA LYS A 221 -18.09 -5.80 3.95
C LYS A 221 -16.96 -4.98 4.59
N ILE A 222 -15.97 -5.64 5.19
CA ILE A 222 -14.83 -4.98 5.83
C ILE A 222 -13.93 -4.36 4.76
N LEU A 223 -13.77 -5.02 3.61
CA LEU A 223 -13.04 -4.47 2.48
C LEU A 223 -13.74 -3.26 1.87
N ILE A 224 -15.06 -3.31 1.70
CA ILE A 224 -15.84 -2.16 1.21
C ILE A 224 -15.76 -1.00 2.20
N PHE A 225 -15.83 -1.28 3.50
CA PHE A 225 -15.64 -0.28 4.53
C PHE A 225 -14.23 0.33 4.49
N GLY A 226 -13.19 -0.48 4.28
CA GLY A 226 -11.81 -0.02 4.10
C GLY A 226 -11.67 0.97 2.95
N LEU A 227 -12.21 0.65 1.76
CA LEU A 227 -12.22 1.57 0.62
C LEU A 227 -12.92 2.89 0.93
N PHE A 228 -14.05 2.84 1.65
CA PHE A 228 -14.77 4.03 2.03
C PHE A 228 -13.98 4.89 3.03
N GLU A 229 -13.39 4.26 4.04
CA GLU A 229 -12.56 4.92 5.05
C GLU A 229 -11.34 5.60 4.41
N GLU A 230 -10.66 4.89 3.51
CA GLU A 230 -9.55 5.41 2.72
C GLU A 230 -9.95 6.64 1.90
N THR A 231 -11.15 6.61 1.30
CA THR A 231 -11.70 7.73 0.52
C THR A 231 -12.03 8.93 1.40
N VAL A 232 -12.53 8.71 2.62
CA VAL A 232 -12.85 9.78 3.59
C VAL A 232 -11.57 10.43 4.13
N TRP A 233 -10.45 9.71 4.11
CA TRP A 233 -9.15 10.25 4.49
C TRP A 233 -8.57 11.23 3.46
N LEU A 234 -8.94 11.11 2.18
CA LEU A 234 -8.50 12.00 1.09
C LEU A 234 -8.74 13.51 1.34
N PRO A 235 -9.95 13.97 1.73
CA PRO A 235 -10.18 15.39 2.06
C PRO A 235 -9.45 15.86 3.33
N SER A 236 -8.88 14.93 4.11
CA SER A 236 -8.08 15.22 5.31
C SER A 236 -6.58 15.29 5.01
N SER A 237 -6.18 15.04 3.76
CA SER A 237 -4.78 15.11 3.30
C SER A 237 -4.20 16.53 3.49
N PRO A 238 -2.88 16.66 3.70
CA PRO A 238 -2.28 17.82 4.35
C PRO A 238 -2.17 19.03 3.42
N THR A 239 -3.31 19.67 3.13
CA THR A 239 -3.35 21.13 3.01
C THR A 239 -3.35 21.80 4.38
N ALA A 240 -3.65 21.05 5.46
CA ALA A 240 -3.69 21.53 6.84
C ALA A 240 -2.33 21.55 7.58
N LEU A 241 -1.30 20.82 7.11
CA LEU A 241 0.03 20.80 7.75
C LEU A 241 1.03 21.80 7.16
N GLY A 242 0.68 22.50 6.07
CA GLY A 242 1.47 23.61 5.53
C GLY A 242 1.29 24.95 6.28
N GLY A 243 0.57 24.94 7.41
CA GLY A 243 0.28 26.09 8.26
C GLY A 243 0.97 26.05 9.63
N CYS A 244 2.13 25.41 9.76
CA CYS A 244 2.97 25.46 10.97
C CYS A 244 4.42 25.77 10.61
#